data_AF-A0A5S9MNQ5-F1
#
_entry.id   AF-A0A5S9MNQ5-F1
#
_cell.length_a   1.000
_cell.length_b   1.000
_cell.length_c   1.000
_cell.angle_alpha   90.00
_cell.angle_beta   90.00
_cell.angle_gamma   90.00
#
_symmetry.space_group_name_H-M   'P 1'
#
loop_
_entity.id
_entity.type
_entity.pdbx_description
1 polymer ?
#
loop_
_entity_poly.entity_id
_entity_poly.type
_entity_poly.pdbx_seq_one_letter_code
_entity_poly.pdbx_strand_id
1 'polypeptide(L)'
;MKIMFACAAAAAFSAVALGGAAVAVADPEGDFLTVVADGGITWPSDKTAQVIETGYAVCQDWASGVTFEQEVADLTSVTSWSDYQAGYFIGAATGAFCPEYEHLIG
;
A
#
# COMPACT_ATOMS: atom_id res chain seq x y z
N MET A 1 19.01 -18.61 38.99
CA MET A 1 20.28 -19.11 38.41
C MET A 1 20.83 -18.05 37.49
N LYS A 2 22.14 -17.85 37.54
CA LYS A 2 22.91 -16.73 36.99
C LYS A 2 23.86 -17.31 35.95
N ILE A 3 23.81 -16.89 34.69
CA ILE A 3 24.95 -17.00 33.77
C ILE A 3 24.94 -15.76 32.86
N MET A 4 25.89 -14.85 33.11
CA MET A 4 26.37 -13.81 32.20
C MET A 4 27.41 -14.42 31.25
N PHE A 5 27.95 -13.61 30.33
CA PHE A 5 29.08 -13.85 29.39
C PHE A 5 28.66 -14.38 28.01
N ALA A 6 29.18 -13.90 26.88
CA ALA A 6 30.04 -12.77 26.55
C ALA A 6 30.01 -12.57 25.02
N CYS A 7 30.26 -11.35 24.59
CA CYS A 7 30.54 -10.98 23.20
C CYS A 7 31.90 -11.57 22.76
N ALA A 8 31.97 -12.30 21.65
CA ALA A 8 33.20 -12.51 20.87
C ALA A 8 32.87 -13.06 19.47
N ALA A 9 33.30 -12.31 18.46
CA ALA A 9 33.18 -12.63 17.04
C ALA A 9 34.07 -13.82 16.62
N ALA A 10 33.60 -14.65 15.69
CA ALA A 10 34.42 -15.28 14.64
C ALA A 10 33.53 -16.01 13.62
N ALA A 11 33.82 -15.78 12.35
CA ALA A 11 33.12 -16.29 11.19
C ALA A 11 33.23 -17.82 11.03
N ALA A 12 32.12 -18.45 10.67
CA ALA A 12 32.07 -19.68 9.87
C ALA A 12 30.63 -19.87 9.34
N PHE A 13 30.25 -19.13 8.29
CA PHE A 13 29.04 -19.49 7.54
C PHE A 13 29.40 -20.62 6.57
N SER A 14 29.26 -21.85 7.06
CA SER A 14 29.22 -23.04 6.24
C SER A 14 27.93 -23.03 5.41
N ALA A 15 28.09 -23.24 4.10
CA ALA A 15 27.00 -23.32 3.14
C ALA A 15 25.95 -24.35 3.59
N VAL A 16 24.73 -23.87 3.86
CA VAL A 16 23.52 -24.70 3.97
C VAL A 16 22.60 -24.31 2.83
N ALA A 17 22.13 -25.33 2.12
CA ALA A 17 21.33 -25.31 0.91
C ALA A 17 20.29 -24.18 0.86
N LEU A 18 20.32 -23.41 -0.23
CA LEU A 18 19.18 -22.63 -0.72
C LEU A 18 18.09 -23.61 -1.19
N GLY A 19 17.40 -24.25 -0.23
CA GLY A 19 16.07 -24.79 -0.48
C GLY A 19 15.16 -23.59 -0.72
N GLY A 20 14.58 -23.51 -1.92
CA GLY A 20 13.84 -22.33 -2.38
C GLY A 20 12.84 -21.81 -1.36
N ALA A 21 13.16 -20.69 -0.72
CA ALA A 21 12.12 -19.84 -0.18
C ALA A 21 11.31 -19.38 -1.38
N ALA A 22 10.02 -19.74 -1.43
CA ALA A 22 9.11 -19.16 -2.39
C ALA A 22 9.23 -17.64 -2.23
N VAL A 23 9.77 -16.98 -3.26
CA VAL A 23 9.75 -15.52 -3.32
C VAL A 23 8.28 -15.19 -3.47
N ALA A 24 7.64 -14.75 -2.39
CA ALA A 24 6.34 -14.11 -2.50
C ALA A 24 6.56 -12.87 -3.37
N VAL A 25 6.15 -12.96 -4.64
CA VAL A 25 6.15 -11.82 -5.54
C VAL A 25 5.05 -10.91 -5.02
N ALA A 26 5.42 -9.80 -4.39
CA ALA A 26 4.46 -8.78 -4.01
C ALA A 26 3.86 -8.18 -5.29
N ASP A 27 2.54 -8.18 -5.39
CA ASP A 27 1.78 -7.54 -6.46
C ASP A 27 0.90 -6.44 -5.85
N PRO A 28 1.49 -5.31 -5.43
CA PRO A 28 0.77 -4.25 -4.74
C PRO A 28 -0.34 -3.66 -5.61
N GLU A 29 -0.19 -3.66 -6.94
CA GLU A 29 -1.21 -3.18 -7.88
C GLU A 29 -2.39 -4.15 -7.95
N GLY A 30 -2.13 -5.46 -8.04
CA GLY A 30 -3.16 -6.49 -7.99
C GLY A 30 -3.93 -6.49 -6.66
N ASP A 31 -3.22 -6.36 -5.54
CA ASP A 31 -3.82 -6.28 -4.21
C ASP A 31 -4.68 -5.01 -4.06
N PHE A 32 -4.16 -3.85 -4.49
CA PHE A 32 -4.89 -2.59 -4.52
C PHE A 32 -6.18 -2.69 -5.32
N LEU A 33 -6.12 -3.20 -6.56
CA LEU A 33 -7.30 -3.34 -7.41
C LEU A 33 -8.32 -4.30 -6.79
N THR A 34 -7.86 -5.39 -6.17
CA THR A 34 -8.75 -6.33 -5.48
C THR A 34 -9.49 -5.65 -4.35
N VAL A 35 -8.78 -4.91 -3.49
CA VAL A 35 -9.37 -4.16 -2.39
C VAL A 35 -10.37 -3.14 -2.91
N VAL A 36 -9.99 -2.28 -3.87
CA VAL A 36 -10.87 -1.26 -4.46
C VAL A 36 -12.16 -1.87 -5.01
N ALA A 37 -12.09 -3.03 -5.68
CA ALA A 37 -13.26 -3.75 -6.17
C ALA A 37 -14.16 -4.27 -5.03
N ASP A 38 -13.58 -4.81 -3.95
CA ASP A 38 -14.31 -5.23 -2.75
C ASP A 38 -15.02 -4.05 -2.05
N GLY A 39 -14.48 -2.84 -2.20
CA GLY A 39 -15.10 -1.57 -1.79
C GLY A 39 -16.32 -1.15 -2.62
N GLY A 40 -16.71 -1.93 -3.64
CA GLY A 40 -17.83 -1.63 -4.53
C GLY A 40 -17.51 -0.56 -5.56
N ILE A 41 -16.23 -0.31 -5.84
CA ILE A 41 -15.77 0.61 -6.87
C ILE A 41 -15.48 -0.21 -8.13
N THR A 42 -16.14 0.14 -9.23
CA THR A 42 -15.98 -0.57 -10.50
C THR A 42 -15.46 0.37 -11.57
N TRP A 43 -14.59 -0.12 -12.44
CA TRP A 43 -14.07 0.61 -13.58
C TRP A 43 -14.11 -0.27 -14.85
N PRO A 44 -14.17 0.34 -16.05
CA PRO A 44 -13.95 -0.37 -17.29
C PRO A 44 -12.54 -0.97 -17.36
N SER A 45 -12.36 -2.17 -17.90
CA SER A 45 -11.06 -2.85 -17.94
C SER A 45 -9.95 -2.05 -18.63
N ASP A 46 -10.30 -1.23 -19.63
CA ASP A 46 -9.37 -0.33 -20.34
C ASP A 46 -8.90 0.86 -19.48
N LYS A 47 -9.52 1.06 -18.31
CA LYS A 47 -9.17 2.10 -17.33
C LYS A 47 -8.31 1.60 -16.18
N THR A 48 -7.98 0.31 -16.13
CA THR A 48 -7.19 -0.29 -15.04
C THR A 48 -5.88 0.46 -14.78
N ALA A 49 -5.14 0.82 -15.84
CA ALA A 49 -3.90 1.59 -15.69
C ALA A 49 -4.13 2.98 -15.09
N GLN A 50 -5.24 3.65 -15.44
CA GLN A 50 -5.62 4.94 -14.86
C GLN A 50 -5.99 4.80 -13.38
N VAL A 51 -6.68 3.73 -12.98
CA VAL A 51 -7.02 3.47 -11.58
C VAL A 51 -5.76 3.28 -10.73
N ILE A 52 -4.77 2.54 -11.24
CA ILE A 52 -3.46 2.38 -10.60
C ILE A 52 -2.74 3.73 -10.51
N GLU A 53 -2.69 4.49 -11.60
CA GLU A 53 -2.06 5.82 -11.64
C GLU A 53 -2.67 6.77 -10.61
N THR A 54 -4.01 6.79 -10.49
CA THR A 54 -4.71 7.55 -9.45
C THR A 54 -4.37 7.06 -8.04
N GLY A 55 -4.19 5.74 -7.85
CA GLY A 55 -3.72 5.20 -6.57
C GLY A 55 -2.33 5.71 -6.19
N TYR A 56 -1.39 5.79 -7.15
CA TYR A 56 -0.08 6.41 -6.89
C TYR A 56 -0.17 7.93 -6.67
N ALA A 57 -1.15 8.61 -7.28
CA ALA A 57 -1.35 10.05 -7.09
C ALA A 57 -1.70 10.39 -5.64
N VAL A 58 -2.50 9.56 -4.96
CA VAL A 58 -2.80 9.71 -3.51
C VAL A 58 -1.50 9.85 -2.68
N CYS A 59 -0.48 9.07 -2.99
CA CYS A 59 0.82 9.16 -2.30
C CYS A 59 1.57 10.47 -2.61
N GLN A 60 1.41 11.02 -3.81
CA GLN A 60 1.96 12.32 -4.19
C GLN A 60 1.24 13.47 -3.45
N ASP A 61 -0.06 13.32 -3.24
CA ASP A 61 -0.89 14.28 -2.52
C ASP A 61 -0.52 14.31 -1.02
N TRP A 62 -0.29 13.14 -0.40
CA TRP A 62 0.30 13.05 0.94
C TRP A 62 1.68 13.69 1.04
N ALA A 63 2.57 13.42 0.09
CA ALA A 63 3.90 14.03 0.06
C ALA A 63 3.82 15.57 -0.11
N SER A 64 2.74 16.06 -0.71
CA SER A 64 2.48 17.49 -0.93
C SER A 64 1.71 18.16 0.22
N GLY A 65 1.27 17.39 1.22
CA GLY A 65 0.57 17.89 2.40
C GLY A 65 -0.94 18.12 2.20
N VAL A 66 -1.54 17.46 1.20
CA VAL A 66 -3.00 17.41 1.03
C VAL A 66 -3.64 16.73 2.24
N THR A 67 -4.75 17.26 2.74
CA THR A 67 -5.49 16.63 3.85
C THR A 67 -6.41 15.53 3.33
N PHE A 68 -6.75 14.56 4.18
CA PHE A 68 -7.70 13.51 3.81
C PHE A 68 -9.04 14.04 3.28
N GLU A 69 -9.56 15.09 3.91
CA GLU A 69 -10.83 15.72 3.51
C GLU A 69 -10.73 16.40 2.14
N GLN A 70 -9.57 16.97 1.80
CA GLN A 70 -9.31 17.54 0.47
C GLN A 70 -9.22 16.45 -0.59
N GLU A 71 -8.49 15.36 -0.31
CA GLU A 71 -8.35 14.23 -1.23
C GLU A 71 -9.72 13.57 -1.53
N VAL A 72 -10.57 13.40 -0.51
CA VAL A 72 -11.95 12.93 -0.70
C VAL A 72 -12.74 13.90 -1.58
N ALA A 73 -12.63 15.21 -1.34
CA ALA A 73 -13.32 16.22 -2.14
C ALA A 73 -12.86 16.22 -3.61
N ASP A 74 -11.55 16.05 -3.85
CA ASP A 74 -10.98 16.03 -5.19
C ASP A 74 -11.46 14.80 -5.97
N LEU A 75 -11.41 13.60 -5.38
CA LEU A 75 -11.94 12.38 -6.02
C LEU A 75 -13.45 12.45 -6.28
N THR A 76 -14.24 12.94 -5.33
CA THR A 76 -15.70 13.06 -5.50
C THR A 76 -16.10 14.17 -6.47
N SER A 77 -15.21 15.14 -6.74
CA SER A 77 -15.47 16.20 -7.73
C SER A 77 -15.40 15.71 -9.19
N VAL A 78 -14.64 14.64 -9.44
CA VAL A 78 -14.40 14.10 -10.80
C VAL A 78 -14.98 12.71 -11.02
N THR A 79 -15.54 12.10 -9.97
CA THR A 79 -16.19 10.79 -10.02
C THR A 79 -17.65 10.88 -9.57
N SER A 80 -18.41 9.82 -9.77
CA SER A 80 -19.74 9.66 -9.18
C SER A 80 -19.69 8.90 -7.85
N TRP A 81 -18.54 8.85 -7.19
CA TRP A 81 -18.34 8.09 -5.96
C TRP A 81 -18.97 8.81 -4.77
N SER A 82 -19.40 8.03 -3.79
CA SER A 82 -19.68 8.55 -2.46
C SER A 82 -18.39 8.86 -1.71
N ASP A 83 -18.46 9.69 -0.67
CA ASP A 83 -17.34 9.94 0.25
C ASP A 83 -16.77 8.64 0.82
N TYR A 84 -17.62 7.64 1.07
CA TYR A 84 -17.20 6.31 1.50
C TYR A 84 -16.33 5.63 0.45
N GLN A 85 -16.75 5.63 -0.82
CA GLN A 85 -15.97 5.02 -1.91
C GLN A 85 -14.66 5.77 -2.13
N ALA A 86 -14.67 7.10 -2.10
CA ALA A 86 -13.44 7.88 -2.20
C ALA A 86 -12.49 7.56 -1.03
N GLY A 87 -12.96 7.58 0.21
CA GLY A 87 -12.15 7.21 1.38
C GLY A 87 -11.62 5.78 1.32
N TYR A 88 -12.44 4.84 0.83
CA TYR A 88 -12.04 3.45 0.66
C TYR A 88 -10.92 3.31 -0.38
N PHE A 89 -11.03 4.00 -1.52
CA PHE A 89 -9.99 4.07 -2.54
C PHE A 89 -8.69 4.64 -1.99
N ILE A 90 -8.77 5.76 -1.28
CA ILE A 90 -7.63 6.46 -0.66
C ILE A 90 -6.92 5.55 0.35
N GLY A 91 -7.67 4.86 1.20
CA GLY A 91 -7.11 3.92 2.18
C GLY A 91 -6.43 2.72 1.51
N ALA A 92 -7.05 2.14 0.49
CA ALA A 92 -6.48 1.06 -0.30
C ALA A 92 -5.16 1.47 -0.97
N ALA A 93 -5.15 2.65 -1.61
CA ALA A 93 -3.97 3.21 -2.25
C ALA A 93 -2.84 3.47 -1.25
N THR A 94 -3.16 4.08 -0.11
CA THR A 94 -2.17 4.41 0.93
C THR A 94 -1.54 3.14 1.50
N GLY A 95 -2.35 2.14 1.88
CA GLY A 95 -1.83 0.88 2.42
C GLY A 95 -0.99 0.08 1.41
N ALA A 96 -1.35 0.14 0.12
CA ALA A 96 -0.64 -0.60 -0.92
C ALA A 96 0.64 0.09 -1.41
N PHE A 97 0.61 1.42 -1.58
CA PHE A 97 1.65 2.15 -2.31
C PHE A 97 2.51 3.08 -1.45
N CYS A 98 2.02 3.52 -0.30
CA CYS A 98 2.77 4.42 0.60
C CYS A 98 2.35 4.25 2.08
N PRO A 99 2.61 3.06 2.67
CA PRO A 99 2.17 2.72 4.02
C PRO A 99 2.74 3.65 5.10
N GLU A 100 3.81 4.40 4.82
CA GLU A 100 4.32 5.44 5.71
C GLU A 100 3.30 6.57 6.01
N TYR A 101 2.30 6.76 5.13
CA TYR A 101 1.25 7.77 5.27
C TYR A 101 -0.06 7.24 5.90
N GLU A 102 -0.11 5.99 6.37
CA GLU A 102 -1.32 5.43 7.02
C GLU A 102 -1.83 6.27 8.20
N HIS A 103 -0.95 7.03 8.86
CA HIS A 103 -1.34 7.93 9.95
C HIS A 103 -2.21 9.13 9.51
N LEU A 104 -2.34 9.38 8.21
CA LEU A 104 -3.15 10.49 7.66
C LEU A 104 -4.62 10.09 7.40
N ILE A 105 -4.91 8.78 7.34
CA ILE A 105 -6.21 8.25 6.92
C ILE A 105 -7.14 7.87 8.10
N GLY A 106 -6.74 8.12 9.34
CA GLY A 106 -7.58 7.97 10.55
C GLY A 106 -6.98 7.09 11.64
#